data_AF-A0A374JVX7-F1
#
_entry.id   AF-A0A374JVX7-F1
#
_cell.length_a   1.000
_cell.length_b   1.000
_cell.length_c   1.000
_cell.angle_alpha   90.00
_cell.angle_beta   90.00
_cell.angle_gamma   90.00
#
_symmetry.space_group_name_H-M   'P 1'
#
loop_
_entity.id
_entity.type
_entity.pdbx_description
1 polymer ?
#
loop_
_entity_poly.entity_id
_entity_poly.type
_entity_poly.pdbx_seq_one_letter_code
_entity_poly.pdbx_strand_id
1 'polypeptide(L)'
;MGKNTDQPGLEQLEKERFRIITDIIYYAAGHVDRMDFKYGCTLNRLVFKVRECIDIYDVAEVIQEDMLNTYSIVMGLVSDKYLMSKEGSRGKYDCVVTKKGKKIGMGRYTTSEGVTKITLSSVAADMVIRNIRNGRYLNRHTEMENDDKVCK
;
A
#
# COMPACT_ATOMS: atom_id res chain seq x y z
N MET A 1 -8.59 -42.27 9.54
CA MET A 1 -7.78 -42.11 8.31
C MET A 1 -8.62 -41.34 7.30
N GLY A 2 -8.19 -40.12 6.93
CA GLY A 2 -8.96 -39.26 6.02
C GLY A 2 -8.11 -38.10 5.49
N LYS A 3 -7.22 -38.45 4.55
CA LYS A 3 -6.50 -37.61 3.56
C LYS A 3 -5.86 -36.29 4.02
N ASN A 4 -4.53 -36.34 4.15
CA ASN A 4 -3.63 -35.25 3.81
C ASN A 4 -4.00 -34.67 2.43
N THR A 5 -4.17 -33.36 2.35
CA THR A 5 -3.62 -32.54 1.27
C THR A 5 -3.42 -31.13 1.80
N ASP A 6 -2.37 -30.92 2.59
CA ASP A 6 -1.55 -29.73 2.33
C ASP A 6 -1.19 -29.82 0.84
N GLN A 7 -1.70 -28.91 0.01
CA GLN A 7 -1.39 -28.83 -1.42
C GLN A 7 -0.17 -27.93 -1.57
N PRO A 8 1.08 -28.46 -1.55
CA PRO A 8 2.28 -27.67 -1.80
C PRO A 8 2.28 -26.96 -3.18
N GLY A 9 1.39 -27.36 -4.10
CA GLY A 9 1.18 -26.68 -5.38
C GLY A 9 0.41 -25.37 -5.29
N LEU A 10 -0.54 -25.20 -4.36
CA LEU A 10 -1.35 -23.98 -4.26
C LEU A 10 -0.51 -22.82 -3.72
N GLU A 11 0.26 -23.07 -2.66
CA GLU A 11 1.17 -22.08 -2.07
C GLU A 11 2.27 -21.66 -3.07
N GLN A 12 2.74 -22.58 -3.91
CA GLN A 12 3.69 -22.27 -4.98
C GLN A 12 3.06 -21.40 -6.08
N LEU A 13 1.83 -21.72 -6.49
CA LEU A 13 1.09 -20.91 -7.47
C LEU A 13 0.78 -19.51 -6.93
N GLU A 14 0.44 -19.38 -5.65
CA GLU A 14 0.23 -18.09 -4.99
C GLU A 14 1.53 -17.26 -4.93
N LYS A 15 2.65 -17.90 -4.58
CA LYS A 15 3.98 -17.25 -4.59
C LYS A 15 4.37 -16.79 -5.99
N GLU A 16 4.13 -17.62 -7.00
CA GLU A 16 4.43 -17.30 -8.39
C GLU A 16 3.55 -16.16 -8.91
N ARG A 17 2.23 -16.20 -8.62
CA ARG A 17 1.30 -15.11 -8.92
C ARG A 17 1.74 -13.81 -8.25
N PHE A 18 2.13 -13.87 -6.98
CA PHE A 18 2.61 -12.70 -6.25
C PHE A 18 3.91 -12.14 -6.84
N ARG A 19 4.84 -13.01 -7.26
CA ARG A 19 6.06 -12.60 -7.96
C ARG A 19 5.73 -11.83 -9.24
N ILE A 20 4.86 -12.39 -10.08
CA ILE A 20 4.43 -11.76 -11.34
C ILE A 20 3.78 -10.40 -11.06
N ILE A 21 2.87 -10.32 -10.09
CA ILE A 21 2.23 -9.05 -9.70
C ILE A 21 3.28 -8.03 -9.23
N THR A 22 4.26 -8.47 -8.44
CA THR A 22 5.34 -7.62 -7.95
C THR A 22 6.20 -7.07 -9.09
N ASP A 23 6.53 -7.90 -10.08
CA ASP A 23 7.30 -7.50 -11.26
C ASP A 23 6.54 -6.46 -12.11
N ILE A 24 5.22 -6.61 -12.26
CA ILE A 24 4.37 -5.64 -12.96
C ILE A 24 4.34 -4.30 -12.20
N ILE A 25 4.23 -4.33 -10.88
CA ILE A 25 4.28 -3.11 -10.05
C ILE A 25 5.65 -2.45 -10.13
N TYR A 26 6.73 -3.25 -10.12
CA TYR A 26 8.08 -2.75 -10.29
C TYR A 26 8.20 -1.94 -11.60
N TYR A 27 7.67 -2.49 -12.70
CA TYR A 27 7.64 -1.84 -14.00
C TYR A 27 6.80 -0.54 -14.01
N ALA A 28 5.57 -0.57 -13.48
CA ALA A 28 4.69 0.60 -13.45
C ALA A 28 5.25 1.72 -12.55
N ALA A 29 5.72 1.38 -11.34
CA ALA A 29 6.32 2.33 -10.41
C ALA A 29 7.68 2.86 -10.91
N GLY A 30 8.33 2.18 -11.85
CA GLY A 30 9.52 2.65 -12.58
C GLY A 30 9.33 4.02 -13.25
N HIS A 31 8.11 4.31 -13.71
CA HIS A 31 7.81 5.54 -14.44
C HIS A 31 7.62 6.74 -13.52
N VAL A 32 7.06 6.55 -12.33
CA VAL A 32 6.93 7.60 -11.31
C VAL A 32 8.31 8.11 -10.86
N ASP A 33 9.36 7.29 -10.94
CA ASP A 33 10.74 7.70 -10.63
C ASP A 33 11.33 8.67 -11.64
N ARG A 34 10.90 8.59 -12.90
CA ARG A 34 11.40 9.43 -13.99
C ARG A 34 10.71 10.78 -14.02
N MET A 35 9.69 10.98 -13.19
CA MET A 35 8.99 12.24 -13.04
C MET A 35 9.57 12.99 -11.82
N ASP A 36 9.86 14.28 -11.95
CA ASP A 36 10.23 15.18 -10.82
C ASP A 36 9.07 15.39 -9.81
N PHE A 37 8.04 14.55 -9.87
CA PHE A 37 6.79 14.62 -9.13
C PHE A 37 6.94 14.38 -7.61
N LYS A 38 8.00 13.70 -7.17
CA LYS A 38 8.14 13.22 -5.78
C LYS A 38 8.42 14.31 -4.75
N TYR A 39 8.82 15.51 -5.18
CA TYR A 39 9.19 16.58 -4.26
C TYR A 39 7.97 17.19 -3.58
N GLY A 40 7.82 16.94 -2.27
CA GLY A 40 6.78 17.55 -1.45
C GLY A 40 5.35 17.05 -1.72
N CYS A 41 5.21 15.87 -2.36
CA CYS A 41 3.91 15.33 -2.71
C CYS A 41 3.13 14.80 -1.50
N THR A 42 1.81 14.63 -1.67
CA THR A 42 0.99 13.92 -0.68
C THR A 42 0.98 12.43 -0.98
N LEU A 43 0.82 11.60 0.06
CA LEU A 43 0.70 10.15 -0.11
C LEU A 43 -0.39 9.79 -1.13
N ASN A 44 -1.59 10.37 -1.02
CA ASN A 44 -2.70 10.11 -1.94
C ASN A 44 -2.34 10.44 -3.39
N ARG A 45 -1.63 11.55 -3.61
CA ARG A 45 -1.20 11.93 -4.96
C ARG A 45 -0.13 10.98 -5.50
N LEU A 46 0.77 10.49 -4.65
CA LEU A 46 1.73 9.45 -5.03
C LEU A 46 1.01 8.16 -5.44
N VAL A 47 0.03 7.70 -4.67
CA VAL A 47 -0.79 6.53 -5.02
C VAL A 47 -1.50 6.74 -6.35
N PHE A 48 -2.15 7.89 -6.51
CA PHE A 48 -2.83 8.25 -7.76
C PHE A 48 -1.89 8.15 -8.96
N LYS A 49 -0.64 8.62 -8.84
CA LYS A 49 0.34 8.52 -9.94
C LYS A 49 0.79 7.10 -10.23
N VAL A 50 0.95 6.26 -9.22
CA VAL A 50 1.24 4.84 -9.44
C VAL A 50 0.06 4.14 -10.13
N ARG A 51 -1.17 4.47 -9.75
CA ARG A 51 -2.40 3.95 -10.39
C ARG A 51 -2.55 4.41 -11.83
N GLU A 52 -2.28 5.69 -12.11
CA GLU A 52 -2.26 6.23 -13.46
C GLU A 52 -1.27 5.46 -14.36
N CYS A 53 -0.09 5.08 -13.82
CA CYS A 53 0.83 4.19 -14.56
C CYS A 53 0.25 2.79 -14.79
N ILE A 54 -0.40 2.18 -13.79
CA ILE A 54 -1.07 0.87 -13.93
C ILE A 54 -2.12 0.90 -15.05
N ASP A 55 -2.90 1.97 -15.12
CA ASP A 55 -3.93 2.14 -16.15
C ASP A 55 -3.30 2.38 -17.54
N ILE A 56 -2.26 3.21 -17.64
CA ILE A 56 -1.53 3.47 -18.90
C ILE A 56 -0.92 2.19 -19.49
N TYR A 57 -0.44 1.29 -18.63
CA TYR A 57 0.15 0.01 -19.07
C TYR A 57 -0.87 -1.10 -19.26
N ASP A 58 -2.17 -0.82 -19.14
CA ASP A 58 -3.26 -1.79 -19.32
C ASP A 58 -3.12 -3.01 -18.39
N VAL A 59 -2.62 -2.78 -17.17
CA VAL A 59 -2.44 -3.84 -16.15
C VAL A 59 -3.43 -3.71 -14.99
N ALA A 60 -4.47 -2.88 -15.15
CA ALA A 60 -5.51 -2.65 -14.15
C ALA A 60 -6.34 -3.93 -13.86
N GLU A 61 -6.50 -4.81 -14.85
CA GLU A 61 -7.17 -6.11 -14.67
C GLU A 61 -6.36 -7.06 -13.76
N VAL A 62 -5.03 -6.90 -13.73
CA VAL A 62 -4.12 -7.71 -12.91
C VAL A 62 -3.91 -7.11 -11.53
N ILE A 63 -3.81 -5.78 -11.45
CA ILE A 63 -3.62 -5.03 -10.19
C ILE A 63 -4.90 -4.24 -9.91
N GLN A 64 -5.81 -4.88 -9.18
CA GLN A 64 -7.07 -4.26 -8.78
C GLN A 64 -6.84 -3.07 -7.82
N GLU A 65 -7.79 -2.14 -7.76
CA GLU A 65 -7.66 -0.91 -6.96
C GLU A 65 -7.59 -1.19 -5.45
N ASP A 66 -8.32 -2.19 -4.99
CA ASP A 66 -8.29 -2.67 -3.61
C ASP A 66 -6.95 -3.31 -3.23
N MET A 67 -6.20 -3.87 -4.18
CA MET A 67 -4.88 -4.45 -3.96
C MET A 67 -3.82 -3.38 -3.66
N LEU A 68 -3.88 -2.23 -4.32
CA LEU A 68 -2.93 -1.12 -4.12
C LEU A 68 -3.65 0.22 -4.03
N ASN A 69 -3.95 0.63 -2.80
CA ASN A 69 -4.55 1.94 -2.52
C ASN A 69 -3.85 2.63 -1.35
N THR A 70 -4.28 3.86 -1.07
CA THR A 70 -3.75 4.66 0.04
C THR A 70 -3.88 3.95 1.38
N TYR A 71 -4.96 3.20 1.60
CA TYR A 71 -5.17 2.51 2.88
C TYR A 71 -4.15 1.40 3.10
N SER A 72 -3.91 0.56 2.09
CA SER A 72 -2.90 -0.51 2.15
C SER A 72 -1.51 0.04 2.49
N ILE A 73 -1.15 1.17 1.88
CA ILE A 73 0.13 1.84 2.17
C ILE A 73 0.15 2.43 3.58
N VAL A 74 -0.92 3.08 4.02
CA VAL A 74 -1.01 3.60 5.40
C VAL A 74 -0.85 2.48 6.42
N MET A 75 -1.51 1.34 6.23
CA MET A 75 -1.37 0.18 7.11
C MET A 75 0.06 -0.37 7.12
N GLY A 76 0.70 -0.46 5.96
CA GLY A 76 2.11 -0.81 5.88
C GLY A 76 3.03 0.17 6.61
N LEU A 77 2.79 1.47 6.45
CA LEU A 77 3.54 2.53 7.16
C LEU A 77 3.31 2.51 8.68
N VAL A 78 2.12 2.11 9.14
CA VAL A 78 1.83 1.88 10.57
C VAL A 78 2.58 0.66 11.08
N SER A 79 2.53 -0.46 10.36
CA SER A 79 3.31 -1.67 10.69
C SER A 79 4.82 -1.37 10.76
N ASP A 80 5.29 -0.45 9.91
CA ASP A 80 6.67 0.01 9.87
C ASP A 80 7.04 1.05 10.92
N LYS A 81 6.07 1.49 11.73
CA LYS A 81 6.23 2.52 12.75
C LYS A 81 6.62 3.89 12.17
N TYR A 82 6.38 4.16 10.88
CA TYR A 82 6.49 5.51 10.30
C TYR A 82 5.25 6.35 10.62
N LEU A 83 4.08 5.69 10.67
CA LEU A 83 2.82 6.23 11.14
C LEU A 83 2.37 5.47 12.41
N MET A 84 1.44 6.06 13.14
CA MET A 84 0.77 5.42 14.26
C MET A 84 -0.72 5.76 14.17
N SER A 85 -1.58 4.75 14.21
CA SER A 85 -3.04 4.95 14.24
C SER A 85 -3.42 5.70 15.51
N LYS A 86 -4.38 6.63 15.40
CA LYS A 86 -4.88 7.36 16.57
C LYS A 86 -5.87 6.47 17.32
N GLU A 87 -5.59 6.23 18.61
CA GLU A 87 -6.49 5.45 19.47
C GLU A 87 -7.90 6.08 19.50
N GLY A 88 -8.93 5.24 19.41
CA GLY A 88 -10.33 5.65 19.44
C GLY A 88 -10.86 6.32 18.17
N SER A 89 -10.04 6.48 17.12
CA SER A 89 -10.50 7.06 15.86
C SER A 89 -11.22 6.03 14.98
N ARG A 90 -12.41 6.41 14.46
CA ARG A 90 -13.14 5.63 13.45
C ARG A 90 -12.66 5.90 12.02
N GLY A 91 -11.77 6.88 11.82
CA GLY A 91 -11.26 7.25 10.50
C GLY A 91 -10.17 6.30 10.02
N LYS A 92 -10.39 5.64 8.88
CA LYS A 92 -9.43 4.72 8.22
C LYS A 92 -8.04 5.34 7.94
N TYR A 93 -7.91 6.66 7.99
CA TYR A 93 -6.69 7.42 7.71
C TYR A 93 -6.23 8.33 8.86
N ASP A 94 -6.86 8.24 10.04
CA ASP A 94 -6.47 9.10 11.16
C ASP A 94 -5.23 8.54 11.85
N CYS A 95 -4.08 8.89 11.26
CA CYS A 95 -2.77 8.50 11.74
C CYS A 95 -1.95 9.73 12.11
N VAL A 96 -1.04 9.56 13.05
CA VAL A 96 -0.01 10.55 13.39
C VAL A 96 1.34 10.11 12.83
N VAL A 97 2.16 11.08 12.40
CA VAL A 97 3.52 10.80 11.94
C VAL A 97 4.42 10.61 13.16
N THR A 98 5.09 9.46 13.24
CA THR A 98 5.99 9.14 14.35
C THR A 98 7.30 9.92 14.25
N LYS A 99 8.15 9.85 15.29
CA LYS A 99 9.53 10.37 15.21
C LYS A 99 10.31 9.75 14.04
N LYS A 100 10.09 8.46 13.75
CA LYS A 100 10.71 7.73 12.63
C LYS A 100 10.23 8.29 11.28
N GLY A 101 8.93 8.53 11.12
CA GLY A 101 8.37 9.17 9.93
C GLY A 101 8.91 10.59 9.72
N LYS A 102 8.92 11.40 10.77
CA LYS A 102 9.46 12.78 10.71
C LYS A 102 10.94 12.80 10.31
N LYS A 103 11.75 11.84 10.78
CA LYS A 103 13.18 11.76 10.46
C LYS A 103 13.46 11.62 8.96
N ILE A 104 12.57 10.99 8.21
CA ILE A 104 12.68 10.87 6.75
C ILE A 104 11.89 11.96 6.00
N GLY A 105 11.34 12.94 6.71
CA GLY A 105 10.60 14.05 6.12
C GLY A 105 9.14 13.74 5.78
N MET A 106 8.48 12.86 6.54
CA MET A 106 7.02 12.76 6.51
C MET A 106 6.38 13.86 7.36
N GLY A 107 5.29 14.43 6.87
CA GLY A 107 4.48 15.41 7.58
C GLY A 107 3.00 15.07 7.55
N ARG A 108 2.23 15.82 8.33
CA ARG A 108 0.77 15.78 8.36
C ARG A 108 0.25 17.20 8.38
N TYR A 109 -0.76 17.48 7.57
CA TYR A 109 -1.57 18.69 7.72
C TYR A 109 -3.05 18.36 7.50
N THR A 110 -3.91 19.20 8.05
CA THR A 110 -5.36 19.09 7.87
C THR A 110 -5.79 20.26 7.00
N THR A 111 -6.57 20.00 5.95
CA THR A 111 -7.15 21.06 5.13
C THR A 111 -8.19 21.85 5.92
N SER A 112 -8.59 23.02 5.42
CA SER A 112 -9.71 23.81 5.98
C SER A 112 -11.02 23.01 6.04
N GLU A 113 -11.18 22.01 5.18
CA GLU A 113 -12.33 21.10 5.11
C GLU A 113 -12.23 19.92 6.09
N GLY A 114 -11.21 19.88 6.95
CA GLY A 114 -11.03 18.81 7.94
C GLY A 114 -10.39 17.53 7.39
N VAL A 115 -9.97 17.51 6.12
CA VAL A 115 -9.31 16.33 5.52
C VAL A 115 -7.85 16.28 5.95
N THR A 116 -7.46 15.22 6.64
CA THR A 116 -6.06 14.96 6.99
C THR A 116 -5.29 14.40 5.80
N LYS A 117 -4.12 14.98 5.51
CA LYS A 117 -3.21 14.52 4.45
C LYS A 117 -1.82 14.25 5.01
N ILE A 118 -1.17 13.19 4.50
CA ILE A 118 0.24 12.88 4.78
C ILE A 118 1.10 13.44 3.65
N THR A 119 2.09 14.26 4.01
CA THR A 119 3.07 14.81 3.06
C THR A 119 4.36 14.01 3.13
N LEU A 120 5.03 13.91 1.99
CA LEU A 120 6.26 13.16 1.80
C LEU A 120 7.33 14.09 1.23
N SER A 121 8.51 14.12 1.88
CA SER A 121 9.74 14.56 1.22
C SER A 121 10.10 13.62 0.07
N SER A 122 11.07 14.00 -0.76
CA SER A 122 11.62 13.11 -1.79
C SER A 122 12.10 11.78 -1.19
N VAL A 123 12.84 11.83 -0.08
CA VAL A 123 13.35 10.65 0.64
C VAL A 123 12.21 9.75 1.12
N ALA A 124 11.14 10.33 1.66
CA ALA A 124 9.98 9.58 2.12
C ALA A 124 9.19 8.97 0.94
N ALA A 125 9.03 9.70 -0.15
CA ALA A 125 8.38 9.22 -1.36
C ALA A 125 9.17 8.06 -1.99
N ASP A 126 10.49 8.17 -2.10
CA ASP A 126 11.36 7.11 -2.60
C ASP A 126 11.26 5.83 -1.77
N MET A 127 11.21 5.97 -0.45
CA MET A 127 11.02 4.84 0.47
C MET A 127 9.66 4.16 0.23
N VAL A 128 8.59 4.94 0.08
CA VAL A 128 7.25 4.40 -0.21
C VAL A 128 7.23 3.69 -1.56
N ILE A 129 7.74 4.32 -2.62
CA ILE A 129 7.81 3.72 -3.96
C ILE A 129 8.60 2.42 -3.93
N ARG A 130 9.75 2.39 -3.25
CA ARG A 130 10.56 1.18 -3.12
C ARG A 130 9.79 0.05 -2.43
N ASN A 131 9.00 0.35 -1.41
CA ASN A 131 8.18 -0.66 -0.75
C ASN A 131 7.00 -1.12 -1.61
N ILE A 132 6.41 -0.23 -2.42
CA ILE A 132 5.40 -0.60 -3.43
C ILE A 132 6.02 -1.57 -4.44
N ARG A 133 7.20 -1.25 -4.97
CA ARG A 133 7.95 -2.11 -5.91
C ARG A 133 8.26 -3.50 -5.38
N ASN A 134 8.46 -3.61 -4.07
CA ASN A 134 8.72 -4.87 -3.40
C ASN A 134 7.42 -5.61 -3.02
N GLY A 135 6.26 -5.17 -3.52
CA GLY A 135 4.95 -5.75 -3.24
C GLY A 135 4.49 -5.60 -1.79
N ARG A 136 5.18 -4.80 -0.97
CA ARG A 136 5.01 -4.79 0.48
C ARG A 136 3.69 -4.16 0.94
N TYR A 137 3.18 -3.23 0.15
CA TYR A 137 1.92 -2.52 0.41
C TYR A 137 0.76 -3.06 -0.41
N LEU A 138 0.92 -4.26 -0.96
CA LEU A 138 -0.19 -4.95 -1.60
C LEU A 138 -1.05 -5.59 -0.53
N ASN A 139 -2.35 -5.33 -0.60
CA ASN A 139 -3.30 -6.17 0.10
C ASN A 139 -3.18 -7.56 -0.51
N ARG A 140 -2.70 -8.49 0.31
CA ARG A 140 -2.83 -9.90 0.01
C ARG A 140 -4.33 -10.14 0.10
N HIS A 141 -4.97 -10.46 -1.02
CA HIS A 141 -6.24 -11.16 -1.02
C HIS A 141 -6.00 -12.52 -0.38
N THR A 142 -5.85 -12.57 0.94
CA THR A 142 -6.41 -13.69 1.68
C THR A 142 -7.89 -13.41 1.66
N GLU A 143 -8.63 -14.24 0.92
CA GLU A 143 -10.05 -14.46 1.17
C GLU A 143 -10.22 -14.77 2.66
N MET A 144 -10.38 -13.73 3.47
CA MET A 144 -10.89 -13.79 4.83
C MET A 144 -12.27 -13.12 4.84
N GLU A 145 -13.08 -13.43 3.83
CA GLU A 145 -14.53 -13.53 4.01
C GLU A 145 -14.83 -14.97 4.44
N ASN A 146 -14.46 -15.31 5.67
CA ASN A 146 -14.99 -16.47 6.40
C ASN A 146 -14.61 -16.36 7.88
N ASP A 147 -15.00 -15.25 8.52
CA ASP A 147 -15.25 -15.24 9.97
C ASP A 147 -16.46 -14.37 10.34
N ASP A 148 -17.43 -14.26 9.41
CA ASP A 148 -18.86 -14.21 9.78
C ASP A 148 -19.31 -15.61 10.26
N LYS A 149 -18.54 -16.23 11.17
CA LYS A 149 -19.05 -17.31 12.00
C LYS A 149 -19.73 -16.67 13.20
N VAL A 150 -20.96 -16.27 12.92
CA VAL A 150 -22.12 -16.56 13.76
C VAL A 150 -21.91 -16.17 15.23
N CYS A 151 -22.36 -14.96 15.56
CA CYS A 151 -22.99 -14.73 16.86
C CYS A 151 -23.94 -15.90 17.15
N LYS A 152 -23.58 -16.75 18.10
CA LYS A 152 -24.49 -17.56 18.89
C LYS A 152 -24.31 -17.18 20.34
#